data_AF-A0AAV5KDF7-F1
#
_entry.id   AF-A0AAV5KDF7-F1
#
_cell.length_a   1.000
_cell.length_b   1.000
_cell.length_c   1.000
_cell.angle_alpha   90.00
_cell.angle_beta   90.00
_cell.angle_gamma   90.00
#
_symmetry.space_group_name_H-M   'P 1'
#
loop_
_entity.id
_entity.type
_entity.pdbx_description
1 polymer ?
#
loop_
_entity_poly.entity_id
_entity_poly.type
_entity_poly.pdbx_seq_one_letter_code
_entity_poly.pdbx_strand_id
1 'polypeptide(L)'
;MFLFGSGSFPIHPAPAPFHMQGRAIIPLVVVPGLEKLSLISNDIEMICNRPFPENIFFHVKSLEVRCIHGDSAALPIFFLERFCNLQKLQICCSDIKELFPPVASIDSLEKDVGGRLHKITKLELNQLLKLNYIWKQGPASNLLLQNVKSLKVLLCHSLISLSESTASFQNLTTLSVESCEGLINLFSFATAQSLVQLQSISVENCHSLTEIVGGEGVGLADVIVFSKLEVLKLKRLTRLASFCSTNFTNFTFNLPLLEALMVVQCPKFETFCRGVVRTPSLQRIFTQQDDEGREVVELNSTINQLYNEKVGYAGLQDLNLSEFPQLMEEWNKNPQQILDFTCLRVLKICNCDNLRYLLTPSMALSLADLQTLEVQNCEMIEKIITEEGSTEVAENKMIFPLLVTINLGSCFNLTSFCSASYGLEFPSLSKMHIIDCPKMVTFASTFSTVQVREAVNGGSKERTGKQYADIPAEPFFSGQVEFSSFLQLKLSLVNMQQIFNKQLSAMSSVIQSVGYLTVFGCDNLKYLFTSSMIKSLGQLVLLSIHNCKMMKEIIVTEGIAEEEEIMFLRNLETLRLEGLPKLTRFCHRNCSEFPSLTKLALLKCPLLETFISSPTIGDTSHVTTKYLLAFCLQLC
;
A
#
# COMPACT_ATOMS: atom_id res chain seq x y z
N MET A 1 -5.42 20.25 33.42
CA MET A 1 -6.29 21.44 33.45
C MET A 1 -5.41 22.67 33.35
N PHE A 2 -5.11 23.12 32.12
CA PHE A 2 -4.86 24.49 31.66
C PHE A 2 -4.64 24.38 30.15
N LEU A 3 -5.40 25.19 29.42
CA LEU A 3 -5.58 25.16 27.97
C LEU A 3 -4.35 25.74 27.24
N PHE A 4 -3.84 25.05 26.22
CA PHE A 4 -3.16 25.70 25.11
C PHE A 4 -3.89 25.40 23.81
N GLY A 5 -4.30 26.48 23.17
CA GLY A 5 -5.26 26.54 22.09
C GLY A 5 -4.89 25.73 20.86
N SER A 6 -5.90 25.03 20.37
CA SER A 6 -6.18 24.81 18.96
C SER A 6 -6.23 26.15 18.21
N GLY A 7 -5.07 26.69 17.87
CA GLY A 7 -4.90 27.73 16.88
C GLY A 7 -4.88 27.10 15.49
N SER A 8 -6.06 26.80 14.94
CA SER A 8 -6.25 26.64 13.51
C SER A 8 -5.83 27.95 12.85
N PHE A 9 -4.60 28.02 12.33
CA PHE A 9 -4.26 29.06 11.39
C PHE A 9 -5.23 28.94 10.19
N PRO A 10 -5.94 30.00 9.81
CA PRO A 10 -6.63 30.00 8.54
C PRO A 10 -5.54 29.77 7.49
N ILE A 11 -5.66 28.67 6.76
CA ILE A 11 -5.02 28.49 5.48
C ILE A 11 -5.54 29.65 4.64
N HIS A 12 -4.80 30.76 4.61
CA HIS A 12 -4.94 31.69 3.50
C HIS A 12 -4.72 30.83 2.26
N PRO A 13 -5.67 30.80 1.31
CA PRO A 13 -5.39 30.14 0.05
C PRO A 13 -4.15 30.82 -0.50
N ALA A 14 -3.04 30.07 -0.60
CA ALA A 14 -1.96 30.47 -1.48
C ALA A 14 -2.63 30.77 -2.83
N PRO A 15 -2.33 31.89 -3.50
CA PRO A 15 -2.93 32.16 -4.80
C PRO A 15 -2.70 30.94 -5.68
N ALA A 16 -3.80 30.32 -6.14
CA ALA A 16 -3.73 29.14 -6.96
C ALA A 16 -2.78 29.44 -8.14
N PRO A 17 -1.81 28.56 -8.46
CA PRO A 17 -1.01 28.74 -9.65
C PRO A 17 -1.95 28.81 -10.85
N PHE A 18 -1.83 29.88 -11.63
CA PHE A 18 -2.65 30.09 -12.81
C PHE A 18 -2.37 28.95 -13.80
N HIS A 19 -3.37 28.13 -14.10
CA HIS A 19 -3.27 27.01 -15.03
C HIS A 19 -3.53 27.51 -16.45
N MET A 20 -2.52 27.47 -17.34
CA MET A 20 -2.65 27.94 -18.73
C MET A 20 -2.94 26.78 -19.70
N GLN A 21 -3.95 26.95 -20.56
CA GLN A 21 -4.19 26.10 -21.73
C GLN A 21 -3.99 26.92 -23.01
N GLY A 22 -2.87 26.69 -23.72
CA GLY A 22 -2.82 26.76 -25.19
C GLY A 22 -2.87 28.11 -25.93
N ARG A 23 -2.84 29.29 -25.29
CA ARG A 23 -2.70 30.60 -25.97
C ARG A 23 -1.82 31.58 -25.18
N ALA A 24 -0.50 31.43 -25.30
CA ALA A 24 0.44 31.78 -24.24
C ALA A 24 1.27 33.08 -24.40
N ILE A 25 0.67 34.22 -24.79
CA ILE A 25 1.41 35.52 -24.72
C ILE A 25 0.58 36.66 -24.10
N ILE A 26 -0.75 36.58 -24.15
CA ILE A 26 -1.65 37.65 -23.69
C ILE A 26 -1.49 37.96 -22.18
N PRO A 27 -1.37 36.98 -21.26
CA PRO A 27 -1.34 37.28 -19.83
C PRO A 27 -0.09 38.01 -19.33
N LEU A 28 1.10 37.71 -19.87
CA LEU A 28 2.36 38.33 -19.42
C LEU A 28 2.53 39.78 -19.91
N VAL A 29 1.90 40.12 -21.05
CA VAL A 29 1.79 41.51 -21.53
C VAL A 29 0.73 42.28 -20.73
N VAL A 30 -0.28 41.60 -20.18
CA VAL A 30 -1.39 42.19 -19.41
C VAL A 30 -1.09 42.29 -17.90
N VAL A 31 -0.17 41.48 -17.37
CA VAL A 31 0.17 41.42 -15.93
C VAL A 31 1.68 41.55 -15.72
N PRO A 32 2.24 42.78 -15.83
CA PRO A 32 3.68 43.00 -15.69
C PRO A 32 4.24 42.61 -14.31
N GLY A 33 3.42 42.43 -13.27
CA GLY A 33 3.87 42.04 -11.93
C GLY A 33 3.83 40.54 -11.60
N LEU A 34 3.70 39.65 -12.59
CA LEU A 34 3.54 38.22 -12.34
C LEU A 34 4.79 37.59 -11.73
N GLU A 35 4.75 37.24 -10.43
CA GLU A 35 5.88 36.64 -9.73
C GLU A 35 5.91 35.10 -9.73
N LYS A 36 4.76 34.45 -9.99
CA LYS A 36 4.64 32.99 -10.01
C LYS A 36 4.04 32.54 -11.34
N LEU A 37 4.69 31.60 -12.01
CA LEU A 37 4.25 31.06 -13.30
C LEU A 37 4.22 29.53 -13.23
N SER A 38 3.21 28.90 -13.82
CA SER A 38 3.10 27.44 -13.96
C SER A 38 2.93 27.09 -15.44
N LEU A 39 3.71 26.15 -15.93
CA LEU A 39 3.80 25.79 -17.34
C LEU A 39 3.71 24.27 -17.55
N ILE A 40 3.11 23.86 -18.66
CA ILE A 40 3.12 22.46 -19.13
C ILE A 40 4.09 22.28 -20.30
N SER A 41 4.35 21.03 -20.70
CA SER A 41 5.28 20.69 -21.80
C SER A 41 5.07 21.52 -23.07
N ASN A 42 3.81 21.67 -23.50
CA ASN A 42 3.46 22.45 -24.70
C ASN A 42 3.83 23.93 -24.58
N ASP A 43 3.74 24.52 -23.38
CA ASP A 43 4.10 25.92 -23.15
C ASP A 43 5.62 26.11 -23.27
N ILE A 44 6.40 25.14 -22.75
CA ILE A 44 7.87 25.16 -22.83
C ILE A 44 8.32 25.11 -24.29
N GLU A 45 7.77 24.19 -25.10
CA GLU A 45 8.07 24.10 -26.53
C GLU A 45 7.75 25.41 -27.25
N MET A 46 6.62 26.03 -26.94
CA MET A 46 6.22 27.31 -27.54
C MET A 46 7.16 28.45 -27.12
N ILE A 47 7.63 28.46 -25.87
CA ILE A 47 8.58 29.46 -25.34
C ILE A 47 9.99 29.29 -25.94
N CYS A 48 10.42 28.05 -26.17
CA CYS A 48 11.69 27.74 -26.81
C CYS A 48 11.71 28.18 -28.28
N ASN A 49 10.62 27.93 -29.02
CA ASN A 49 10.59 28.07 -30.48
C ASN A 49 10.19 29.46 -31.01
N ARG A 50 9.82 30.41 -30.15
CA ARG A 50 9.40 31.77 -30.57
C ARG A 50 10.33 32.87 -30.04
N PRO A 51 10.56 33.94 -30.82
CA PRO A 51 11.27 35.12 -30.33
C PRO A 51 10.35 35.90 -29.37
N PHE A 52 10.74 35.94 -28.10
CA PHE A 52 10.11 36.78 -27.07
C PHE A 52 11.02 37.96 -26.73
N PRO A 53 10.47 39.12 -26.31
CA PRO A 53 11.26 40.20 -25.72
C PRO A 53 12.04 39.69 -24.50
N GLU A 54 13.30 40.11 -24.35
CA GLU A 54 14.21 39.60 -23.30
C GLU A 54 13.66 39.73 -21.87
N ASN A 55 12.77 40.69 -21.62
CA ASN A 55 12.29 41.03 -20.27
C ASN A 55 10.87 40.54 -19.96
N ILE A 56 10.23 39.75 -20.83
CA ILE A 56 8.81 39.37 -20.63
C ILE A 56 8.59 38.53 -19.36
N PHE A 57 9.59 37.79 -18.90
CA PHE A 57 9.54 37.00 -17.66
C PHE A 57 10.34 37.63 -16.51
N PHE A 58 10.70 38.92 -16.62
CA PHE A 58 11.59 39.57 -15.64
C PHE A 58 11.04 39.55 -14.22
N HIS A 59 9.72 39.68 -14.02
CA HIS A 59 9.13 39.70 -12.69
C HIS A 59 8.91 38.31 -12.07
N VAL A 60 9.07 37.24 -12.85
CA VAL A 60 8.85 35.86 -12.40
C VAL A 60 9.97 35.42 -11.45
N LYS A 61 9.59 35.13 -10.20
CA LYS A 61 10.48 34.65 -9.13
C LYS A 61 10.29 33.16 -8.83
N SER A 62 9.12 32.60 -9.15
CA SER A 62 8.81 31.18 -8.95
C SER A 62 8.25 30.58 -10.24
N LEU A 63 8.86 29.51 -10.70
CA LEU A 63 8.43 28.77 -11.87
C LEU A 63 8.08 27.34 -11.48
N GLU A 64 6.90 26.92 -11.86
CA GLU A 64 6.45 25.54 -11.75
C GLU A 64 6.33 24.93 -13.15
N VAL A 65 6.87 23.74 -13.32
CA VAL A 65 6.83 22.97 -14.55
C VAL A 65 6.11 21.66 -14.28
N ARG A 66 5.06 21.37 -15.06
CA ARG A 66 4.21 20.19 -14.87
C ARG A 66 4.16 19.33 -16.13
N CYS A 67 3.96 18.03 -15.94
CA CYS A 67 3.49 17.13 -17.00
C CYS A 67 4.40 17.10 -18.24
N ILE A 68 5.71 16.97 -18.05
CA ILE A 68 6.65 16.66 -19.14
C ILE A 68 6.63 15.14 -19.34
N HIS A 69 6.06 14.69 -20.47
CA HIS A 69 5.87 13.29 -20.81
C HIS A 69 6.48 12.97 -22.19
N GLY A 70 6.86 11.71 -22.41
CA GLY A 70 7.45 11.22 -23.67
C GLY A 70 8.85 10.62 -23.50
N ASP A 71 9.33 9.91 -24.52
CA ASP A 71 10.59 9.15 -24.46
C ASP A 71 11.84 10.04 -24.40
N SER A 72 11.71 11.32 -24.76
CA SER A 72 12.76 12.35 -24.64
C SER A 72 12.43 13.44 -23.60
N ALA A 73 11.55 13.13 -22.63
CA ALA A 73 11.14 14.05 -21.57
C ALA A 73 12.35 14.54 -20.75
N ALA A 74 12.78 15.77 -21.01
CA ALA A 74 13.87 16.46 -20.34
C ALA A 74 13.55 17.96 -20.28
N LEU A 75 14.02 18.66 -19.25
CA LEU A 75 13.88 20.11 -19.17
C LEU A 75 15.04 20.77 -19.93
N PRO A 76 14.80 21.54 -21.00
CA PRO A 76 15.85 22.26 -21.71
C PRO A 76 16.46 23.32 -20.76
N ILE A 77 17.75 23.22 -20.44
CA ILE A 77 18.35 24.16 -19.48
C ILE A 77 18.31 25.63 -19.97
N PHE A 78 18.47 25.84 -21.29
CA PHE A 78 18.42 27.15 -21.94
C PHE A 78 17.07 27.85 -21.80
N PHE A 79 15.98 27.08 -21.62
CA PHE A 79 14.65 27.67 -21.40
C PHE A 79 14.59 28.47 -20.09
N LEU A 80 15.34 28.05 -19.07
CA LEU A 80 15.40 28.73 -17.77
C LEU A 80 16.10 30.10 -17.85
N GLU A 81 16.94 30.34 -18.86
CA GLU A 81 17.67 31.61 -19.03
C GLU A 81 16.74 32.81 -19.26
N ARG A 82 15.53 32.56 -19.79
CA ARG A 82 14.54 33.61 -20.00
C ARG A 82 14.02 34.20 -18.69
N PHE A 83 14.22 33.52 -17.56
CA PHE A 83 13.70 33.91 -16.24
C PHE A 83 14.80 34.56 -15.38
N CYS A 84 15.16 35.80 -15.71
CA CYS A 84 16.33 36.48 -15.14
C CYS A 84 16.28 36.76 -13.62
N ASN A 85 15.12 36.62 -12.96
CA ASN A 85 14.95 36.78 -11.51
C ASN A 85 14.38 35.53 -10.84
N LEU A 86 14.48 34.36 -11.49
CA LEU A 86 13.97 33.12 -10.95
C LEU A 86 14.71 32.70 -9.69
N GLN A 87 13.98 32.51 -8.60
CA GLN A 87 14.49 32.10 -7.30
C GLN A 87 14.07 30.68 -6.92
N LYS A 88 12.86 30.27 -7.32
CA LYS A 88 12.29 28.95 -7.05
C LYS A 88 11.95 28.25 -8.37
N LEU A 89 12.45 27.04 -8.54
CA LEU A 89 12.07 26.12 -9.62
C LEU A 89 11.38 24.91 -9.00
N GLN A 90 10.18 24.58 -9.47
CA GLN A 90 9.42 23.42 -9.05
C GLN A 90 9.10 22.56 -10.28
N ILE A 91 9.34 21.26 -10.20
CA ILE A 91 9.06 20.30 -11.27
C ILE A 91 8.13 19.22 -10.71
N CYS A 92 6.97 19.06 -11.32
CA CYS A 92 5.90 18.20 -10.83
C CYS A 92 5.38 17.23 -11.90
N CYS A 93 4.96 16.05 -11.47
CA CYS A 93 4.14 15.12 -12.26
C CYS A 93 4.73 14.83 -13.65
N SER A 94 6.03 14.53 -13.74
CA SER A 94 6.74 14.37 -15.01
C SER A 94 7.48 13.04 -15.10
N ASP A 95 7.52 12.44 -16.29
CA ASP A 95 8.17 11.14 -16.56
C ASP A 95 9.66 11.30 -16.91
N ILE A 96 10.27 12.38 -16.42
CA ILE A 96 11.65 12.74 -16.71
C ILE A 96 12.59 11.72 -16.06
N LYS A 97 13.44 11.09 -16.88
CA LYS A 97 14.51 10.19 -16.40
C LYS A 97 15.72 10.97 -15.89
N GLU A 98 15.93 12.17 -16.43
CA GLU A 98 17.06 13.03 -16.14
C GLU A 98 16.66 14.50 -16.24
N LEU A 99 16.84 15.26 -15.15
CA LEU A 99 16.37 16.64 -15.06
C LEU A 99 17.01 17.54 -16.13
N PHE A 100 18.32 17.40 -16.33
CA PHE A 100 19.11 18.22 -17.25
C PHE A 100 20.04 17.31 -18.06
N PRO A 101 19.70 16.98 -19.32
CA PRO A 101 20.55 16.13 -20.15
C PRO A 101 21.90 16.81 -20.45
N PRO A 102 22.98 16.04 -20.65
CA PRO A 102 24.30 16.58 -20.93
C PRO A 102 24.32 17.34 -22.26
N VAL A 103 24.85 18.55 -22.23
CA VAL A 103 25.03 19.39 -23.43
C VAL A 103 26.30 18.94 -24.16
N ALA A 104 26.19 18.69 -25.47
CA ALA A 104 27.23 18.03 -26.27
C ALA A 104 28.52 18.85 -26.50
N SER A 105 28.55 20.14 -26.21
CA SER A 105 29.76 20.97 -26.35
C SER A 105 29.73 22.21 -25.44
N ILE A 106 30.80 22.38 -24.66
CA ILE A 106 31.03 23.51 -23.74
C ILE A 106 31.23 24.82 -24.52
N ASP A 107 31.73 24.76 -25.76
CA ASP A 107 32.02 25.94 -26.61
C ASP A 107 30.78 26.76 -27.01
N SER A 108 29.57 26.23 -26.78
CA SER A 108 28.29 26.91 -27.03
C SER A 108 27.64 27.51 -25.77
N LEU A 109 28.13 27.18 -24.56
CA LEU A 109 27.74 27.90 -23.35
C LEU A 109 28.63 29.14 -23.23
N GLU A 110 28.18 30.25 -23.80
CA GLU A 110 28.83 31.55 -23.57
C GLU A 110 29.01 31.80 -22.07
N LYS A 111 30.09 32.52 -21.70
CA LYS A 111 30.38 32.92 -20.30
C LYS A 111 29.19 33.61 -19.59
N ASP A 112 28.18 34.08 -20.32
CA ASP A 112 26.96 34.71 -19.80
C ASP A 112 25.87 33.70 -19.33
N VAL A 113 25.92 32.44 -19.76
CA VAL A 113 24.92 31.39 -19.43
C VAL A 113 24.89 31.05 -17.93
N GLY A 114 26.06 30.93 -17.31
CA GLY A 114 26.16 30.70 -15.86
C GLY A 114 25.67 31.88 -15.02
N GLY A 115 25.68 33.09 -15.61
CA GLY A 115 25.33 34.34 -14.95
C GLY A 115 23.83 34.55 -14.74
N ARG A 116 22.92 33.74 -15.29
CA ARG A 116 21.46 33.91 -15.12
C ARG A 116 20.80 32.82 -14.28
N LEU A 117 21.32 31.59 -14.29
CA LEU A 117 20.84 30.47 -13.45
C LEU A 117 21.22 30.61 -11.96
N HIS A 118 22.19 31.48 -11.63
CA HIS A 118 22.70 31.71 -10.27
C HIS A 118 21.66 32.15 -9.22
N LYS A 119 20.50 32.68 -9.63
CA LYS A 119 19.46 33.14 -8.68
C LYS A 119 18.57 32.01 -8.18
N ILE A 120 18.57 30.85 -8.84
CA ILE A 120 17.74 29.71 -8.45
C ILE A 120 18.34 29.12 -7.16
N THR A 121 17.68 29.42 -6.04
CA THR A 121 18.11 29.00 -4.71
C THR A 121 17.22 27.93 -4.12
N LYS A 122 16.01 27.73 -4.65
CA LYS A 122 15.06 26.71 -4.19
C LYS A 122 14.68 25.79 -5.35
N LEU A 123 14.89 24.49 -5.15
CA LEU A 123 14.49 23.44 -6.10
C LEU A 123 13.50 22.50 -5.40
N GLU A 124 12.32 22.32 -6.01
CA GLU A 124 11.30 21.40 -5.50
C GLU A 124 10.94 20.37 -6.57
N LEU A 125 11.08 19.09 -6.26
CA LEU A 125 10.79 17.97 -7.15
C LEU A 125 9.65 17.18 -6.55
N ASN A 126 8.58 16.97 -7.32
CA ASN A 126 7.39 16.27 -6.84
C ASN A 126 6.87 15.26 -7.88
N GLN A 127 6.63 14.02 -7.48
CA GLN A 127 6.06 12.98 -8.34
C GLN A 127 6.86 12.76 -9.65
N LEU A 128 8.20 12.71 -9.55
CA LEU A 128 9.07 12.37 -10.68
C LEU A 128 9.33 10.87 -10.70
N LEU A 129 8.35 10.12 -11.20
CA LEU A 129 8.27 8.67 -11.03
C LEU A 129 9.34 7.87 -11.79
N LYS A 130 10.04 8.48 -12.76
CA LYS A 130 11.11 7.82 -13.53
C LYS A 130 12.51 8.38 -13.24
N LEU A 131 12.63 9.37 -12.36
CA LEU A 131 13.92 10.00 -12.04
C LEU A 131 14.73 9.08 -11.12
N ASN A 132 15.92 8.65 -11.55
CA ASN A 132 16.78 7.79 -10.73
C ASN A 132 17.80 8.56 -9.90
N TYR A 133 18.30 9.68 -10.43
CA TYR A 133 19.25 10.57 -9.76
C TYR A 133 18.85 12.00 -10.07
N ILE A 134 18.93 12.89 -9.08
CA ILE A 134 18.66 14.32 -9.31
C ILE A 134 19.85 14.94 -10.03
N TRP A 135 21.06 14.57 -9.63
CA TRP A 135 22.29 15.13 -10.17
C TRP A 135 23.23 14.06 -10.70
N LYS A 136 23.51 14.17 -12.00
CA LYS A 136 24.55 13.42 -12.70
C LYS A 136 25.70 14.34 -13.07
N GLN A 137 26.91 13.79 -13.17
CA GLN A 137 28.07 14.57 -13.60
C GLN A 137 27.83 15.17 -15.00
N GLY A 138 27.94 16.50 -15.09
CA GLY A 138 27.80 17.23 -16.34
C GLY A 138 27.99 18.73 -16.12
N PRO A 139 28.50 19.47 -17.13
CA PRO A 139 28.77 20.91 -17.00
C PRO A 139 27.50 21.72 -16.69
N ALA A 140 26.35 21.34 -17.27
CA ALA A 140 25.05 21.96 -17.01
C ALA A 140 24.55 21.74 -15.57
N SER A 141 24.67 20.51 -15.05
CA SER A 141 24.30 20.16 -13.67
C SER A 141 25.09 20.94 -12.64
N ASN A 142 26.38 21.16 -12.89
CA ASN A 142 27.29 21.88 -11.98
C ASN A 142 26.89 23.34 -11.75
N LEU A 143 26.35 24.02 -12.77
CA LEU A 143 25.95 25.43 -12.67
C LEU A 143 24.75 25.64 -11.73
N LEU A 144 23.78 24.73 -11.76
CA LEU A 144 22.59 24.79 -10.92
C LEU A 144 22.88 24.24 -9.51
N LEU A 145 23.69 23.17 -9.41
CA LEU A 145 24.17 22.58 -8.16
C LEU A 145 24.81 23.58 -7.20
N GLN A 146 25.62 24.50 -7.73
CA GLN A 146 26.35 25.45 -6.91
C GLN A 146 25.46 26.52 -6.27
N ASN A 147 24.23 26.77 -6.73
CA ASN A 147 23.43 27.90 -6.24
C ASN A 147 22.22 27.49 -5.39
N VAL A 148 21.79 26.23 -5.50
CA VAL A 148 20.65 25.72 -4.73
C VAL A 148 20.98 25.68 -3.24
N LYS A 149 20.19 26.42 -2.46
CA LYS A 149 20.24 26.48 -0.99
C LYS A 149 19.19 25.57 -0.36
N SER A 150 18.05 25.38 -1.01
CA SER A 150 16.97 24.54 -0.50
C SER A 150 16.55 23.52 -1.55
N LEU A 151 16.60 22.24 -1.18
CA LEU A 151 16.08 21.14 -1.98
C LEU A 151 14.92 20.49 -1.24
N LYS A 152 13.76 20.37 -1.91
CA LYS A 152 12.65 19.52 -1.49
C LYS A 152 12.38 18.44 -2.53
N VAL A 153 12.27 17.20 -2.10
CA VAL A 153 11.98 16.04 -2.96
C VAL A 153 10.80 15.28 -2.37
N LEU A 154 9.74 15.10 -3.14
CA LEU A 154 8.49 14.49 -2.69
C LEU A 154 8.01 13.45 -3.70
N LEU A 155 7.64 12.24 -3.25
CA LEU A 155 6.99 11.22 -4.09
C LEU A 155 7.80 10.81 -5.34
N CYS A 156 9.14 10.88 -5.28
CA CYS A 156 10.02 10.43 -6.37
C CYS A 156 10.38 8.95 -6.20
N HIS A 157 9.42 8.07 -6.44
CA HIS A 157 9.52 6.65 -6.05
C HIS A 157 10.62 5.82 -6.75
N SER A 158 11.18 6.28 -7.88
CA SER A 158 12.31 5.58 -8.56
C SER A 158 13.69 6.17 -8.24
N LEU A 159 13.75 7.20 -7.39
CA LEU A 159 14.98 7.88 -7.04
C LEU A 159 15.85 6.98 -6.17
N ILE A 160 17.07 6.67 -6.60
CA ILE A 160 17.99 5.74 -5.91
C ILE A 160 18.87 6.51 -4.90
N SER A 161 19.36 7.68 -5.31
CA SER A 161 20.20 8.61 -4.54
C SER A 161 20.02 10.02 -5.10
N LEU A 162 20.32 11.07 -4.33
CA LEU A 162 20.32 12.44 -4.85
C LEU A 162 21.39 12.63 -5.94
N SER A 163 22.52 11.92 -5.85
CA SER A 163 23.63 12.04 -6.80
C SER A 163 24.33 10.72 -7.12
N GLU A 164 24.82 10.58 -8.35
CA GLU A 164 25.50 9.37 -8.85
C GLU A 164 26.99 9.29 -8.47
N SER A 165 27.75 10.40 -8.38
CA SER A 165 29.11 10.48 -7.78
C SER A 165 29.68 11.91 -7.72
N THR A 166 30.56 12.17 -6.73
CA THR A 166 31.34 13.41 -6.40
C THR A 166 30.66 14.77 -6.55
N ALA A 167 29.32 14.80 -6.61
CA ALA A 167 28.57 16.04 -6.67
C ALA A 167 28.89 16.92 -5.46
N SER A 168 29.06 18.22 -5.71
CA SER A 168 29.38 19.20 -4.68
C SER A 168 28.16 20.06 -4.37
N PHE A 169 27.67 19.99 -3.14
CA PHE A 169 26.50 20.72 -2.63
C PHE A 169 26.92 21.84 -1.68
N GLN A 170 27.94 22.61 -2.06
CA GLN A 170 28.60 23.58 -1.18
C GLN A 170 27.69 24.67 -0.62
N ASN A 171 26.57 24.98 -1.26
CA ASN A 171 25.66 26.06 -0.82
C ASN A 171 24.32 25.56 -0.28
N LEU A 172 24.10 24.25 -0.23
CA LEU A 172 22.85 23.68 0.25
C LEU A 172 22.74 23.91 1.77
N THR A 173 21.68 24.59 2.21
CA THR A 173 21.36 24.87 3.62
C THR A 173 20.23 23.99 4.13
N THR A 174 19.28 23.59 3.28
CA THR A 174 18.10 22.82 3.70
C THR A 174 17.81 21.70 2.72
N LEU A 175 17.70 20.48 3.24
CA LEU A 175 17.34 19.29 2.50
C LEU A 175 16.08 18.65 3.11
N SER A 176 15.03 18.49 2.32
CA SER A 176 13.81 17.78 2.70
C SER A 176 13.49 16.69 1.67
N VAL A 177 13.38 15.45 2.11
CA VAL A 177 13.06 14.29 1.25
C VAL A 177 11.91 13.52 1.88
N GLU A 178 10.83 13.30 1.13
CA GLU A 178 9.59 12.73 1.64
C GLU A 178 8.98 11.71 0.67
N SER A 179 8.59 10.54 1.18
CA SER A 179 7.86 9.51 0.41
C SER A 179 8.58 9.03 -0.86
N CYS A 180 9.91 8.85 -0.81
CA CYS A 180 10.73 8.36 -1.92
C CYS A 180 11.10 6.87 -1.74
N GLU A 181 10.25 5.97 -2.25
CA GLU A 181 10.32 4.52 -2.00
C GLU A 181 11.52 3.80 -2.62
N GLY A 182 12.15 4.34 -3.65
CA GLY A 182 13.32 3.75 -4.30
C GLY A 182 14.66 4.14 -3.65
N LEU A 183 14.62 5.07 -2.69
CA LEU A 183 15.81 5.74 -2.17
C LEU A 183 16.57 4.82 -1.23
N ILE A 184 17.82 4.48 -1.57
CA ILE A 184 18.67 3.58 -0.79
C ILE A 184 19.55 4.38 0.18
N ASN A 185 20.11 5.49 -0.31
CA ASN A 185 20.86 6.49 0.44
C ASN A 185 20.54 7.91 -0.05
N LEU A 186 20.79 8.95 0.77
CA LEU A 186 20.61 10.33 0.28
C LEU A 186 21.76 10.74 -0.62
N PHE A 187 23.00 10.54 -0.16
CA PHE A 187 24.19 10.98 -0.86
C PHE A 187 25.39 10.11 -0.53
N SER A 188 26.45 10.22 -1.33
CA SER A 188 27.67 9.45 -1.09
C SER A 188 28.55 10.07 0.00
N PHE A 189 29.49 9.30 0.54
CA PHE A 189 30.50 9.77 1.48
C PHE A 189 31.28 10.99 0.95
N ALA A 190 31.74 10.92 -0.32
CA ALA A 190 32.41 12.04 -0.99
C ALA A 190 31.51 13.29 -1.13
N THR A 191 30.22 13.07 -1.36
CA THR A 191 29.24 14.15 -1.47
C THR A 191 29.03 14.82 -0.11
N ALA A 192 29.01 14.04 0.98
CA ALA A 192 28.84 14.54 2.34
C ALA A 192 29.95 15.53 2.75
N GLN A 193 31.17 15.34 2.27
CA GLN A 193 32.30 16.26 2.51
C GLN A 193 32.06 17.67 1.96
N SER A 194 31.18 17.82 0.97
CA SER A 194 30.86 19.12 0.37
C SER A 194 29.75 19.89 1.08
N LEU A 195 28.96 19.24 1.96
CA LEU A 195 27.75 19.78 2.59
C LEU A 195 28.02 20.70 3.78
N VAL A 196 29.00 21.61 3.65
CA VAL A 196 29.47 22.47 4.74
C VAL A 196 28.51 23.60 5.12
N GLN A 197 27.53 23.94 4.28
CA GLN A 197 26.53 24.98 4.58
C GLN A 197 25.20 24.42 5.10
N LEU A 198 25.08 23.09 5.20
CA LEU A 198 23.83 22.42 5.50
C LEU A 198 23.41 22.70 6.95
N GLN A 199 22.23 23.25 7.13
CA GLN A 199 21.63 23.62 8.43
C GLN A 199 20.55 22.63 8.87
N SER A 200 19.79 22.09 7.92
CA SER A 200 18.71 21.16 8.22
C SER A 200 18.60 20.03 7.20
N ILE A 201 18.51 18.80 7.72
CA ILE A 201 18.11 17.60 6.98
C ILE A 201 16.78 17.10 7.57
N SER A 202 15.80 16.86 6.71
CA SER A 202 14.54 16.20 7.08
C SER A 202 14.24 15.09 6.09
N VAL A 203 14.21 13.85 6.55
CA VAL A 203 13.85 12.67 5.75
C VAL A 203 12.65 11.99 6.38
N GLU A 204 11.60 11.83 5.59
CA GLU A 204 10.32 11.31 6.06
C GLU A 204 9.75 10.25 5.11
N ASN A 205 9.22 9.16 5.66
CA ASN A 205 8.45 8.16 4.93
C ASN A 205 9.20 7.54 3.73
N CYS A 206 10.52 7.34 3.84
CA CYS A 206 11.33 6.69 2.80
C CYS A 206 11.69 5.26 3.25
N HIS A 207 10.83 4.28 2.92
CA HIS A 207 10.91 2.94 3.51
C HIS A 207 12.07 2.09 3.03
N SER A 208 12.63 2.33 1.83
CA SER A 208 13.81 1.61 1.32
C SER A 208 15.16 2.14 1.80
N LEU A 209 15.18 3.31 2.46
CA LEU A 209 16.40 3.99 2.85
C LEU A 209 17.12 3.19 3.95
N THR A 210 18.33 2.71 3.65
CA THR A 210 19.12 1.91 4.59
C THR A 210 20.14 2.75 5.36
N GLU A 211 20.62 3.83 4.76
CA GLU A 211 21.57 4.76 5.35
C GLU A 211 21.38 6.19 4.80
N ILE A 212 21.85 7.20 5.53
CA ILE A 212 21.79 8.59 5.04
C ILE A 212 22.97 8.86 4.09
N VAL A 213 24.17 8.50 4.52
CA VAL A 213 25.42 8.63 3.78
C VAL A 213 25.88 7.25 3.34
N GLY A 214 26.00 7.03 2.03
CA GLY A 214 26.41 5.73 1.49
C GLY A 214 27.70 5.74 0.68
N GLY A 215 28.18 4.55 0.32
CA GLY A 215 29.41 4.36 -0.45
C GLY A 215 30.68 4.20 0.40
N GLU A 216 31.76 3.71 -0.23
CA GLU A 216 33.00 3.34 0.45
C GLU A 216 33.89 4.57 0.72
N GLY A 217 34.27 4.78 1.98
CA GLY A 217 35.28 5.78 2.38
C GLY A 217 36.67 5.41 1.85
N VAL A 218 37.47 6.39 1.44
CA VAL A 218 38.68 6.16 0.66
C VAL A 218 39.91 6.04 1.57
N GLY A 219 39.98 4.99 2.40
CA GLY A 219 41.22 4.44 3.00
C GLY A 219 42.12 5.34 3.88
N LEU A 220 41.91 6.66 3.95
CA LEU A 220 42.59 7.61 4.83
C LEU A 220 41.64 8.00 5.96
N ALA A 221 42.17 8.55 7.05
CA ALA A 221 41.37 9.04 8.17
C ALA A 221 40.50 10.24 7.73
N ASP A 222 39.37 9.96 7.10
CA ASP A 222 38.51 10.95 6.50
C ASP A 222 37.67 11.67 7.57
N VAL A 223 37.67 13.00 7.51
CA VAL A 223 36.86 13.83 8.41
C VAL A 223 35.72 14.43 7.60
N ILE A 224 34.49 14.14 7.99
CA ILE A 224 33.29 14.81 7.48
C ILE A 224 32.85 15.85 8.50
N VAL A 225 32.74 17.10 8.07
CA VAL A 225 32.33 18.20 8.94
C VAL A 225 31.04 18.82 8.41
N PHE A 226 29.95 18.62 9.15
CA PHE A 226 28.71 19.36 8.95
C PHE A 226 28.74 20.62 9.82
N SER A 227 29.50 21.63 9.40
CA SER A 227 29.85 22.77 10.25
C SER A 227 28.67 23.66 10.66
N LYS A 228 27.54 23.57 9.94
CA LYS A 228 26.33 24.37 10.18
C LYS A 228 25.07 23.57 10.52
N LEU A 229 25.15 22.24 10.61
CA LEU A 229 23.94 21.43 10.76
C LEU A 229 23.39 21.57 12.17
N GLU A 230 22.21 22.17 12.28
CA GLU A 230 21.49 22.45 13.53
C GLU A 230 20.43 21.37 13.81
N VAL A 231 19.77 20.88 12.75
CA VAL A 231 18.58 20.03 12.86
C VAL A 231 18.66 18.83 11.93
N LEU A 232 18.57 17.63 12.50
CA LEU A 232 18.43 16.36 11.77
C LEU A 232 17.12 15.67 12.16
N LYS A 233 16.20 15.52 11.20
CA LYS A 233 14.91 14.85 11.37
C LYS A 233 14.84 13.59 10.54
N LEU A 234 14.65 12.46 11.21
CA LEU A 234 14.54 11.13 10.65
C LEU A 234 13.19 10.55 11.09
N LYS A 235 12.26 10.40 10.15
CA LYS A 235 10.88 10.02 10.44
C LYS A 235 10.39 8.89 9.55
N ARG A 236 9.77 7.86 10.13
CA ARG A 236 9.13 6.76 9.40
C ARG A 236 10.09 6.06 8.42
N LEU A 237 11.32 5.79 8.87
CA LEU A 237 12.37 5.17 8.06
C LEU A 237 12.56 3.72 8.52
N THR A 238 11.72 2.84 7.99
CA THR A 238 11.56 1.45 8.45
C THR A 238 12.81 0.58 8.25
N ARG A 239 13.65 0.90 7.24
CA ARG A 239 14.89 0.16 6.93
C ARG A 239 16.18 0.88 7.33
N LEU A 240 16.10 2.09 7.86
CA LEU A 240 17.29 2.87 8.20
C LEU A 240 18.03 2.20 9.36
N ALA A 241 19.22 1.66 9.08
CA ALA A 241 20.05 0.97 10.06
C ALA A 241 21.04 1.91 10.75
N SER A 242 21.60 2.85 10.00
CA SER A 242 22.54 3.84 10.51
C SER A 242 22.56 5.14 9.70
N PHE A 243 23.22 6.18 10.22
CA PHE A 243 23.46 7.40 9.44
C PHE A 243 24.51 7.14 8.36
N CYS A 244 25.50 6.29 8.64
CA CYS A 244 26.55 5.87 7.70
C CYS A 244 27.02 4.45 8.04
N SER A 245 26.88 3.50 7.08
CA SER A 245 27.10 2.07 7.34
C SER A 245 28.47 1.55 6.87
N THR A 246 29.43 2.42 6.58
CA THR A 246 30.75 1.97 6.09
C THR A 246 31.42 1.01 7.07
N ASN A 247 32.06 -0.04 6.54
CA ASN A 247 32.75 -1.04 7.36
C ASN A 247 34.05 -0.52 8.01
N PHE A 248 34.58 0.60 7.53
CA PHE A 248 35.74 1.23 8.11
C PHE A 248 35.37 1.92 9.43
N THR A 249 36.30 1.99 10.38
CA THR A 249 36.13 2.74 11.64
C THR A 249 36.98 4.01 11.66
N ASN A 250 37.88 4.16 10.70
CA ASN A 250 38.86 5.24 10.64
C ASN A 250 38.32 6.47 9.92
N PHE A 251 37.18 6.99 10.38
CA PHE A 251 36.63 8.26 9.93
C PHE A 251 36.00 9.00 11.11
N THR A 252 35.80 10.30 10.96
CA THR A 252 35.17 11.14 11.99
C THR A 252 34.06 11.99 11.39
N PHE A 253 32.86 11.93 12.00
CA PHE A 253 31.83 12.93 11.80
C PHE A 253 31.93 14.01 12.87
N ASN A 254 32.01 15.27 12.44
CA ASN A 254 31.95 16.43 13.31
C ASN A 254 30.71 17.26 13.00
N LEU A 255 29.80 17.35 13.97
CA LEU A 255 28.54 18.11 13.89
C LEU A 255 28.51 19.14 15.04
N PRO A 256 29.32 20.22 14.96
CA PRO A 256 29.55 21.12 16.08
C PRO A 256 28.31 21.91 16.53
N LEU A 257 27.35 22.15 15.63
CA LEU A 257 26.15 22.95 15.89
C LEU A 257 24.87 22.12 15.98
N LEU A 258 24.95 20.78 15.98
CA LEU A 258 23.74 19.95 16.00
C LEU A 258 23.05 20.09 17.35
N GLU A 259 21.89 20.76 17.38
CA GLU A 259 21.10 21.02 18.59
C GLU A 259 19.93 20.04 18.74
N ALA A 260 19.35 19.61 17.61
CA ALA A 260 18.18 18.75 17.61
C ALA A 260 18.33 17.55 16.66
N LEU A 261 18.27 16.35 17.23
CA LEU A 261 18.09 15.09 16.51
C LEU A 261 16.70 14.54 16.82
N MET A 262 15.85 14.43 15.80
CA MET A 262 14.51 13.83 15.93
C MET A 262 14.50 12.47 15.23
N VAL A 263 14.21 11.40 15.97
CA VAL A 263 14.11 10.03 15.47
C VAL A 263 12.73 9.49 15.83
N VAL A 264 11.85 9.39 14.83
CA VAL A 264 10.46 8.95 15.00
C VAL A 264 10.18 7.78 14.06
N GLN A 265 9.66 6.68 14.57
CA GLN A 265 9.28 5.52 13.75
C GLN A 265 10.44 4.99 12.87
N CYS A 266 11.63 4.86 13.47
CA CYS A 266 12.85 4.31 12.83
C CYS A 266 13.28 3.01 13.55
N PRO A 267 12.55 1.89 13.36
CA PRO A 267 12.70 0.67 14.16
C PRO A 267 14.05 -0.07 14.01
N LYS A 268 14.81 0.17 12.93
CA LYS A 268 16.13 -0.45 12.68
C LYS A 268 17.32 0.44 13.01
N PHE A 269 17.09 1.69 13.44
CA PHE A 269 18.15 2.66 13.62
C PHE A 269 18.97 2.36 14.89
N GLU A 270 20.01 1.56 14.74
CA GLU A 270 20.78 0.95 15.84
C GLU A 270 22.00 1.78 16.25
N THR A 271 22.59 2.51 15.30
CA THR A 271 23.82 3.28 15.51
C THR A 271 23.83 4.50 14.59
N PHE A 272 24.48 5.59 15.00
CA PHE A 272 24.75 6.70 14.09
C PHE A 272 25.77 6.25 13.03
N CYS A 273 26.95 5.82 13.46
CA CYS A 273 27.97 5.23 12.60
C CYS A 273 29.02 4.49 13.43
N ARG A 274 29.80 3.61 12.78
CA ARG A 274 30.91 2.88 13.43
C ARG A 274 32.19 3.72 13.66
N GLY A 275 32.30 4.88 13.02
CA GLY A 275 33.40 5.83 13.21
C GLY A 275 33.20 6.71 14.44
N VAL A 276 34.10 7.68 14.62
CA VAL A 276 34.02 8.65 15.74
C VAL A 276 32.99 9.73 15.41
N VAL A 277 32.07 10.02 16.33
CA VAL A 277 31.10 11.12 16.19
C VAL A 277 31.34 12.18 17.26
N ARG A 278 31.40 13.45 16.85
CA ARG A 278 31.54 14.60 17.74
C ARG A 278 30.34 15.53 17.58
N THR A 279 29.52 15.62 18.62
CA THR A 279 28.31 16.45 18.67
C THR A 279 28.27 17.27 19.97
N PRO A 280 29.16 18.27 20.15
CA PRO A 280 29.33 18.98 21.42
C PRO A 280 28.10 19.81 21.85
N SER A 281 27.23 20.18 20.91
CA SER A 281 26.02 20.98 21.18
C SER A 281 24.75 20.13 21.31
N LEU A 282 24.81 18.84 21.00
CA LEU A 282 23.64 17.97 21.04
C LEU A 282 23.38 17.51 22.46
N GLN A 283 22.33 18.05 23.07
CA GLN A 283 21.94 17.69 24.44
C GLN A 283 20.86 16.62 24.47
N ARG A 284 19.94 16.61 23.50
CA ARG A 284 18.75 15.76 23.56
C ARG A 284 18.37 15.17 22.20
N ILE A 285 17.82 13.95 22.22
CA ILE A 285 17.19 13.28 21.07
C ILE A 285 15.68 13.24 21.29
N PHE A 286 14.91 13.69 20.30
CA PHE A 286 13.45 13.73 20.36
C PHE A 286 12.85 12.51 19.67
N THR A 287 11.91 11.85 20.34
CA THR A 287 11.17 10.68 19.82
C THR A 287 9.67 11.01 19.78
N GLN A 288 8.82 10.05 19.39
CA GLN A 288 7.37 10.28 19.36
C GLN A 288 6.74 10.31 20.76
N GLN A 289 7.33 9.59 21.72
CA GLN A 289 6.78 9.44 23.07
C GLN A 289 7.41 10.42 24.08
N ASP A 290 8.59 10.96 23.77
CA ASP A 290 9.36 11.81 24.69
C ASP A 290 9.37 13.27 24.21
N ASP A 291 8.34 14.05 24.57
CA ASP A 291 8.25 15.49 24.26
C ASP A 291 9.41 16.29 24.87
N GLU A 292 9.86 15.87 26.07
CA GLU A 292 11.03 16.45 26.73
C GLU A 292 12.34 16.02 26.08
N GLY A 293 12.36 14.98 25.23
CA GLY A 293 13.57 14.42 24.63
C GLY A 293 14.46 13.64 25.61
N ARG A 294 15.37 12.82 25.09
CA ARG A 294 16.28 11.93 25.82
C ARG A 294 17.67 12.55 25.89
N GLU A 295 18.23 12.64 27.09
CA GLU A 295 19.57 13.22 27.29
C GLU A 295 20.67 12.41 26.59
N VAL A 296 21.61 13.10 25.95
CA VAL A 296 22.72 12.50 25.20
C VAL A 296 23.98 12.47 26.04
N VAL A 297 24.45 11.27 26.39
CA VAL A 297 25.76 11.06 27.02
C VAL A 297 26.81 10.82 25.94
N GLU A 298 26.55 9.85 25.08
CA GLU A 298 27.33 9.53 23.89
C GLU A 298 26.33 9.12 22.79
N LEU A 299 26.43 9.73 21.61
CA LEU A 299 25.36 9.66 20.61
C LEU A 299 25.06 8.22 20.16
N ASN A 300 26.08 7.41 19.88
CA ASN A 300 25.85 6.02 19.47
C ASN A 300 25.22 5.20 20.59
N SER A 301 25.67 5.37 21.83
CA SER A 301 25.14 4.67 23.00
C SER A 301 23.68 5.05 23.26
N THR A 302 23.33 6.33 23.17
CA THR A 302 21.94 6.79 23.33
C THR A 302 21.05 6.25 22.19
N ILE A 303 21.50 6.25 20.94
CA ILE A 303 20.75 5.64 19.81
C ILE A 303 20.57 4.14 20.03
N ASN A 304 21.63 3.44 20.44
CA ASN A 304 21.57 2.01 20.71
C ASN A 304 20.59 1.70 21.85
N GLN A 305 20.54 2.54 22.89
CA GLN A 305 19.55 2.46 23.94
C GLN A 305 18.11 2.63 23.39
N LEU A 306 17.84 3.64 22.54
CA LEU A 306 16.53 3.83 21.90
C LEU A 306 16.10 2.58 21.11
N TYR A 307 17.05 1.97 20.40
CA TYR A 307 16.83 0.75 19.62
C TYR A 307 16.56 -0.48 20.49
N ASN A 308 17.32 -0.66 21.57
CA ASN A 308 17.13 -1.79 22.50
C ASN A 308 15.81 -1.68 23.25
N GLU A 309 15.39 -0.47 23.62
CA GLU A 309 14.09 -0.18 24.22
C GLU A 309 12.92 -0.19 23.21
N LYS A 310 13.20 -0.47 21.93
CA LYS A 310 12.19 -0.57 20.86
C LYS A 310 11.34 0.70 20.66
N VAL A 311 11.86 1.88 21.03
CA VAL A 311 11.17 3.18 20.89
C VAL A 311 10.81 3.48 19.42
N GLY A 312 11.60 2.98 18.48
CA GLY A 312 11.35 3.13 17.04
C GLY A 312 10.08 2.45 16.52
N TYR A 313 9.43 1.60 17.32
CA TYR A 313 8.17 0.93 16.95
C TYR A 313 6.92 1.70 17.41
N ALA A 314 7.08 2.68 18.30
CA ALA A 314 5.97 3.48 18.82
C ALA A 314 5.25 4.25 17.69
N GLY A 315 3.93 4.11 17.66
CA GLY A 315 3.06 4.82 16.70
C GLY A 315 3.16 4.34 15.24
N LEU A 316 3.87 3.24 14.95
CA LEU A 316 3.95 2.68 13.59
C LEU A 316 2.54 2.46 13.01
N GLN A 317 2.36 2.86 11.76
CA GLN A 317 1.10 2.66 11.03
C GLN A 317 1.19 1.49 10.06
N ASP A 318 2.35 1.28 9.45
CA ASP A 318 2.59 0.26 8.45
C ASP A 318 3.65 -0.72 8.98
N LEU A 319 3.23 -1.95 9.26
CA LEU A 319 4.09 -2.99 9.80
C LEU A 319 4.09 -4.21 8.89
N ASN A 320 5.24 -4.50 8.28
CA ASN A 320 5.54 -5.79 7.71
C ASN A 320 6.39 -6.59 8.71
N LEU A 321 5.78 -7.50 9.47
CA LEU A 321 6.44 -8.21 10.57
C LEU A 321 7.67 -9.00 10.08
N SER A 322 7.62 -9.49 8.85
CA SER A 322 8.72 -10.24 8.21
C SER A 322 9.96 -9.41 7.95
N GLU A 323 9.84 -8.08 7.92
CA GLU A 323 10.99 -7.18 7.83
C GLU A 323 11.71 -7.01 9.17
N PHE A 324 11.13 -7.48 10.27
CA PHE A 324 11.65 -7.27 11.63
C PHE A 324 11.79 -8.61 12.40
N PRO A 325 12.87 -9.39 12.15
CA PRO A 325 13.08 -10.67 12.84
C PRO A 325 13.11 -10.57 14.36
N GLN A 326 13.67 -9.49 14.91
CA GLN A 326 13.68 -9.27 16.37
C GLN A 326 12.28 -9.02 16.93
N LEU A 327 11.44 -8.29 16.20
CA LEU A 327 10.05 -8.08 16.60
C LEU A 327 9.27 -9.40 16.50
N MET A 328 9.61 -10.27 15.54
CA MET A 328 9.02 -11.59 15.40
C MET A 328 9.22 -12.46 16.66
N GLU A 329 10.38 -12.38 17.32
CA GLU A 329 10.64 -13.09 18.58
C GLU A 329 9.78 -12.56 19.74
N GLU A 330 9.60 -11.23 19.80
CA GLU A 330 8.81 -10.57 20.84
C GLU A 330 7.29 -10.67 20.57
N TRP A 331 6.89 -10.87 19.31
CA TRP A 331 5.51 -11.03 18.90
C TRP A 331 4.81 -12.22 19.59
N ASN A 332 5.57 -13.28 19.86
CA ASN A 332 5.09 -14.47 20.57
C ASN A 332 4.99 -14.28 22.10
N LYS A 333 5.54 -13.19 22.67
CA LYS A 333 5.56 -12.95 24.11
C LYS A 333 4.48 -11.94 24.52
N ASN A 334 4.67 -10.66 24.15
CA ASN A 334 3.73 -9.59 24.46
C ASN A 334 3.95 -8.39 23.49
N PRO A 335 3.43 -8.46 22.26
CA PRO A 335 3.66 -7.42 21.25
C PRO A 335 3.10 -6.05 21.65
N GLN A 336 2.09 -6.00 22.53
CA GLN A 336 1.48 -4.76 23.01
C GLN A 336 2.39 -3.93 23.93
N GLN A 337 3.48 -4.50 24.47
CA GLN A 337 4.50 -3.72 25.19
C GLN A 337 5.39 -2.91 24.24
N ILE A 338 5.51 -3.34 22.99
CA ILE A 338 6.41 -2.73 22.00
C ILE A 338 5.62 -1.87 21.00
N LEU A 339 4.44 -2.34 20.59
CA LEU A 339 3.62 -1.73 19.57
C LEU A 339 2.39 -1.07 20.18
N ASP A 340 2.12 0.13 19.71
CA ASP A 340 0.81 0.75 19.87
C ASP A 340 -0.12 0.28 18.75
N PHE A 341 -0.93 -0.75 19.04
CA PHE A 341 -1.87 -1.33 18.09
C PHE A 341 -2.95 -0.34 17.64
N THR A 342 -3.20 0.72 18.42
CA THR A 342 -4.21 1.74 18.07
C THR A 342 -3.79 2.61 16.89
N CYS A 343 -2.49 2.65 16.57
CA CYS A 343 -1.96 3.40 15.44
C CYS A 343 -1.84 2.56 14.15
N LEU A 344 -1.93 1.22 14.23
CA LEU A 344 -1.66 0.33 13.09
C LEU A 344 -2.79 0.36 12.06
N ARG A 345 -2.42 0.66 10.81
CA ARG A 345 -3.32 0.71 9.64
C ARG A 345 -3.07 -0.44 8.68
N VAL A 346 -1.83 -0.89 8.56
CA VAL A 346 -1.43 -1.98 7.67
C VAL A 346 -0.61 -2.99 8.46
N LEU A 347 -1.09 -4.23 8.52
CA LEU A 347 -0.37 -5.37 9.10
C LEU A 347 -0.12 -6.40 8.02
N LYS A 348 1.17 -6.64 7.72
CA LYS A 348 1.62 -7.64 6.75
C LYS A 348 2.52 -8.66 7.41
N ILE A 349 2.38 -9.91 6.98
CA ILE A 349 3.28 -10.99 7.33
C ILE A 349 3.47 -11.90 6.10
N CYS A 350 4.71 -12.04 5.67
CA CYS A 350 5.09 -12.80 4.48
C CYS A 350 6.21 -13.79 4.80
N ASN A 351 6.14 -15.04 4.34
CA ASN A 351 7.21 -16.02 4.55
C ASN A 351 7.55 -16.24 6.05
N CYS A 352 6.52 -16.38 6.90
CA CYS A 352 6.70 -16.61 8.33
C CYS A 352 6.24 -18.00 8.76
N ASP A 353 7.20 -18.81 9.20
CA ASP A 353 6.96 -20.19 9.65
C ASP A 353 7.16 -20.37 11.17
N ASN A 354 7.31 -19.27 11.91
CA ASN A 354 7.48 -19.30 13.37
C ASN A 354 6.17 -19.10 14.14
N LEU A 355 5.10 -18.69 13.45
CA LEU A 355 3.79 -18.44 14.06
C LEU A 355 2.80 -19.55 13.75
N ARG A 356 2.16 -20.06 14.79
CA ARG A 356 0.96 -20.88 14.67
C ARG A 356 -0.31 -20.03 14.57
N TYR A 357 -0.30 -18.84 15.17
CA TYR A 357 -1.37 -17.86 15.13
C TYR A 357 -0.79 -16.44 15.06
N LEU A 358 -1.50 -15.50 14.44
CA LEU A 358 -1.03 -14.13 14.28
C LEU A 358 -1.47 -13.23 15.43
N LEU A 359 -2.73 -13.30 15.83
CA LEU A 359 -3.34 -12.42 16.81
C LEU A 359 -4.00 -13.22 17.92
N THR A 360 -4.00 -12.68 19.13
CA THR A 360 -4.97 -13.05 20.15
C THR A 360 -6.22 -12.18 20.03
N PRO A 361 -7.37 -12.58 20.61
CA PRO A 361 -8.58 -11.77 20.63
C PRO A 361 -8.36 -10.36 21.20
N SER A 362 -7.60 -10.21 22.28
CA SER A 362 -7.24 -8.90 22.85
C SER A 362 -6.42 -8.03 21.90
N MET A 363 -5.48 -8.62 21.15
CA MET A 363 -4.75 -7.90 20.10
C MET A 363 -5.67 -7.45 18.96
N ALA A 364 -6.54 -8.34 18.50
CA ALA A 364 -7.48 -8.06 17.42
C ALA A 364 -8.45 -6.92 17.78
N LEU A 365 -8.95 -6.87 19.02
CA LEU A 365 -9.80 -5.78 19.51
C LEU A 365 -9.06 -4.43 19.62
N SER A 366 -7.73 -4.46 19.77
CA SER A 366 -6.91 -3.24 19.83
C SER A 366 -6.62 -2.65 18.45
N LEU A 367 -6.87 -3.39 17.37
CA LEU A 367 -6.64 -3.01 15.97
C LEU A 367 -7.82 -2.23 15.37
N ALA A 368 -8.36 -1.25 16.12
CA ALA A 368 -9.54 -0.49 15.70
C ALA A 368 -9.31 0.30 14.39
N ASP A 369 -8.08 0.77 14.17
CA ASP A 369 -7.70 1.57 13.00
C ASP A 369 -7.14 0.75 11.82
N LEU A 370 -7.12 -0.58 11.93
CA LEU A 370 -6.54 -1.45 10.91
C LEU A 370 -7.37 -1.40 9.63
N GLN A 371 -6.71 -1.10 8.51
CA GLN A 371 -7.30 -0.97 7.18
C GLN A 371 -6.93 -2.13 6.26
N THR A 372 -5.74 -2.73 6.44
CA THR A 372 -5.26 -3.84 5.62
C THR A 372 -4.60 -4.92 6.46
N LEU A 373 -5.02 -6.16 6.25
CA LEU A 373 -4.39 -7.36 6.78
C LEU A 373 -3.92 -8.26 5.62
N GLU A 374 -2.62 -8.53 5.54
CA GLU A 374 -2.01 -9.35 4.50
C GLU A 374 -1.16 -10.47 5.13
N VAL A 375 -1.49 -11.73 4.84
CA VAL A 375 -0.78 -12.92 5.33
C VAL A 375 -0.45 -13.79 4.12
N GLN A 376 0.83 -13.91 3.77
CA GLN A 376 1.26 -14.62 2.55
C GLN A 376 2.38 -15.62 2.82
N ASN A 377 2.35 -16.79 2.18
CA ASN A 377 3.39 -17.81 2.24
C ASN A 377 3.80 -18.17 3.69
N CYS A 378 2.84 -18.23 4.61
CA CYS A 378 3.10 -18.58 6.02
C CYS A 378 2.58 -19.99 6.26
N GLU A 379 3.47 -21.00 6.22
CA GLU A 379 3.03 -22.39 6.19
C GLU A 379 2.56 -22.87 7.56
N MET A 380 3.13 -22.35 8.65
CA MET A 380 2.83 -22.81 10.01
C MET A 380 1.59 -22.16 10.65
N ILE A 381 1.05 -21.09 10.03
CA ILE A 381 -0.15 -20.43 10.54
C ILE A 381 -1.36 -21.36 10.37
N GLU A 382 -1.94 -21.77 11.48
CA GLU A 382 -3.15 -22.58 11.52
C GLU A 382 -4.42 -21.73 11.59
N LYS A 383 -4.35 -20.57 12.26
CA LYS A 383 -5.43 -19.60 12.42
C LYS A 383 -4.87 -18.18 12.43
N ILE A 384 -5.62 -17.19 11.94
CA ILE A 384 -5.20 -15.79 12.07
C ILE A 384 -5.37 -15.32 13.53
N ILE A 385 -6.53 -15.60 14.12
CA ILE A 385 -6.85 -15.25 15.51
C ILE A 385 -7.03 -16.52 16.34
N THR A 386 -6.28 -16.64 17.43
CA THR A 386 -6.35 -17.80 18.34
C THR A 386 -7.51 -17.70 19.34
N GLU A 387 -7.73 -18.77 20.11
CA GLU A 387 -8.60 -18.77 21.29
C GLU A 387 -7.83 -18.21 22.50
N GLU A 388 -8.44 -17.32 23.26
CA GLU A 388 -7.97 -16.96 24.61
C GLU A 388 -8.74 -17.77 25.66
N GLY A 389 -8.03 -18.28 26.67
CA GLY A 389 -8.57 -19.19 27.68
C GLY A 389 -9.52 -18.57 28.72
N SER A 390 -10.22 -17.48 28.40
CA SER A 390 -11.18 -16.88 29.32
C SER A 390 -12.52 -17.60 29.26
N THR A 391 -12.93 -18.13 30.41
CA THR A 391 -14.20 -18.83 30.66
C THR A 391 -15.42 -17.90 30.79
N GLU A 392 -15.34 -16.67 30.26
CA GLU A 392 -16.48 -15.74 30.35
C GLU A 392 -17.34 -15.84 29.10
N VAL A 393 -18.52 -16.42 29.33
CA VAL A 393 -19.65 -16.57 28.40
C VAL A 393 -20.30 -15.20 28.17
N ALA A 394 -19.55 -14.28 27.56
CA ALA A 394 -20.11 -13.09 26.94
C ALA A 394 -20.01 -13.29 25.42
N GLU A 395 -21.12 -13.08 24.73
CA GLU A 395 -21.23 -13.02 23.27
C GLU A 395 -20.37 -11.85 22.75
N ASN A 396 -19.04 -12.01 22.74
CA ASN A 396 -18.14 -10.96 22.31
C ASN A 396 -18.08 -10.94 20.79
N LYS A 397 -18.82 -10.01 20.21
CA LYS A 397 -18.67 -9.62 18.80
C LYS A 397 -17.35 -8.85 18.65
N MET A 398 -16.49 -9.31 17.76
CA MET A 398 -15.25 -8.65 17.37
C MET A 398 -15.51 -7.83 16.11
N ILE A 399 -15.34 -6.53 16.22
CA ILE A 399 -15.64 -5.57 15.16
C ILE A 399 -14.33 -5.01 14.62
N PHE A 400 -14.14 -5.09 13.30
CA PHE A 400 -13.06 -4.45 12.58
C PHE A 400 -13.61 -3.27 11.77
N PRO A 401 -13.78 -2.08 12.39
CA PRO A 401 -14.60 -1.02 11.82
C PRO A 401 -14.01 -0.43 10.55
N LEU A 402 -12.68 -0.32 10.45
CA LEU A 402 -11.98 0.31 9.33
C LEU A 402 -11.28 -0.69 8.39
N LEU A 403 -11.39 -1.99 8.62
CA LEU A 403 -10.69 -3.00 7.82
C LEU A 403 -11.29 -3.08 6.42
N VAL A 404 -10.54 -2.59 5.42
CA VAL A 404 -10.96 -2.50 4.01
C VAL A 404 -10.54 -3.74 3.24
N THR A 405 -9.36 -4.28 3.53
CA THR A 405 -8.74 -5.37 2.76
C THR A 405 -8.23 -6.50 3.64
N ILE A 406 -8.61 -7.74 3.30
CA ILE A 406 -8.02 -8.98 3.84
C ILE A 406 -7.44 -9.79 2.68
N ASN A 407 -6.14 -10.10 2.74
CA ASN A 407 -5.48 -10.96 1.76
C ASN A 407 -4.78 -12.12 2.50
N LEU A 408 -5.22 -13.35 2.23
CA LEU A 408 -4.61 -14.58 2.74
C LEU A 408 -4.13 -15.41 1.54
N GLY A 409 -2.84 -15.73 1.48
CA GLY A 409 -2.22 -16.34 0.31
C GLY A 409 -1.22 -17.44 0.67
N SER A 410 -1.32 -18.62 0.05
CA SER A 410 -0.32 -19.70 0.20
C SER A 410 -0.08 -20.11 1.66
N CYS A 411 -1.11 -20.07 2.51
CA CYS A 411 -1.03 -20.49 3.91
C CYS A 411 -1.54 -21.93 4.03
N PHE A 412 -0.65 -22.91 3.79
CA PHE A 412 -1.04 -24.31 3.61
C PHE A 412 -1.67 -24.97 4.86
N ASN A 413 -1.30 -24.57 6.07
CA ASN A 413 -1.91 -25.08 7.30
C ASN A 413 -3.09 -24.27 7.82
N LEU A 414 -3.46 -23.16 7.16
CA LEU A 414 -4.54 -22.31 7.63
C LEU A 414 -5.87 -23.06 7.56
N THR A 415 -6.53 -23.21 8.70
CA THR A 415 -7.80 -23.94 8.86
C THR A 415 -9.01 -23.03 8.93
N SER A 416 -8.86 -21.85 9.58
CA SER A 416 -9.87 -20.79 9.67
C SER A 416 -9.25 -19.43 9.96
N PHE A 417 -10.00 -18.34 9.78
CA PHE A 417 -9.58 -17.00 10.18
C PHE A 417 -9.55 -16.87 11.71
N CYS A 418 -10.63 -17.24 12.38
CA CYS A 418 -10.71 -17.29 13.84
C CYS A 418 -11.39 -18.57 14.35
N SER A 419 -11.31 -18.78 15.66
CA SER A 419 -12.03 -19.84 16.37
C SER A 419 -13.47 -19.47 16.74
N ALA A 420 -14.25 -20.49 17.10
CA ALA A 420 -15.72 -20.51 17.14
C ALA A 420 -16.43 -19.76 18.27
N SER A 421 -15.75 -18.82 18.92
CA SER A 421 -16.26 -18.13 20.11
C SER A 421 -16.65 -16.67 19.87
N TYR A 422 -16.36 -16.11 18.69
CA TYR A 422 -16.54 -14.69 18.40
C TYR A 422 -17.38 -14.47 17.15
N GLY A 423 -18.41 -13.63 17.25
CA GLY A 423 -19.04 -13.05 16.06
C GLY A 423 -18.07 -12.06 15.41
N LEU A 424 -17.88 -12.12 14.10
CA LEU A 424 -17.00 -11.20 13.37
C LEU A 424 -17.83 -10.18 12.59
N GLU A 425 -17.52 -8.91 12.76
CA GLU A 425 -18.13 -7.83 11.99
C GLU A 425 -17.10 -7.03 11.22
N PHE A 426 -17.37 -6.81 9.94
CA PHE A 426 -16.52 -6.06 9.03
C PHE A 426 -17.33 -4.97 8.30
N PRO A 427 -17.60 -3.82 8.95
CA PRO A 427 -18.44 -2.76 8.37
C PRO A 427 -17.87 -2.16 7.08
N SER A 428 -16.55 -1.99 7.01
CA SER A 428 -15.86 -1.32 5.90
C SER A 428 -15.15 -2.25 4.91
N LEU A 429 -15.23 -3.57 5.11
CA LEU A 429 -14.47 -4.52 4.30
C LEU A 429 -15.01 -4.52 2.88
N SER A 430 -14.16 -4.07 1.95
CA SER A 430 -14.47 -3.98 0.51
C SER A 430 -13.87 -5.14 -0.27
N LYS A 431 -12.71 -5.67 0.15
CA LYS A 431 -11.94 -6.66 -0.61
C LYS A 431 -11.43 -7.80 0.27
N MET A 432 -11.73 -9.04 -0.13
CA MET A 432 -11.21 -10.25 0.51
C MET A 432 -10.68 -11.24 -0.53
N HIS A 433 -9.39 -11.54 -0.47
CA HIS A 433 -8.73 -12.53 -1.32
C HIS A 433 -8.19 -13.68 -0.46
N ILE A 434 -8.63 -14.91 -0.73
CA ILE A 434 -8.09 -16.13 -0.10
C ILE A 434 -7.61 -17.05 -1.23
N ILE A 435 -6.31 -17.28 -1.29
CA ILE A 435 -5.64 -17.92 -2.43
C ILE A 435 -4.72 -19.02 -1.88
N ASP A 436 -4.85 -20.23 -2.38
CA ASP A 436 -3.96 -21.36 -2.07
C ASP A 436 -3.86 -21.68 -0.56
N CYS A 437 -5.03 -21.73 0.10
CA CYS A 437 -5.18 -22.17 1.49
C CYS A 437 -5.96 -23.50 1.55
N PRO A 438 -5.36 -24.65 1.18
CA PRO A 438 -6.07 -25.91 0.95
C PRO A 438 -6.60 -26.61 2.22
N LYS A 439 -6.15 -26.23 3.43
CA LYS A 439 -6.74 -26.74 4.68
C LYS A 439 -7.88 -25.86 5.21
N MET A 440 -8.14 -24.71 4.59
CA MET A 440 -9.15 -23.79 5.04
C MET A 440 -10.52 -24.27 4.55
N VAL A 441 -11.35 -24.73 5.49
CA VAL A 441 -12.69 -25.27 5.21
C VAL A 441 -13.81 -24.31 5.62
N THR A 442 -13.53 -23.43 6.58
CA THR A 442 -14.43 -22.38 7.09
C THR A 442 -13.64 -21.11 7.36
N PHE A 443 -14.29 -19.95 7.26
CA PHE A 443 -13.74 -18.66 7.66
C PHE A 443 -13.79 -18.50 9.18
N ALA A 444 -14.92 -18.79 9.80
CA ALA A 444 -15.11 -18.79 11.25
C ALA A 444 -16.01 -19.98 11.65
N SER A 445 -15.49 -20.85 12.51
CA SER A 445 -16.19 -22.08 12.94
C SER A 445 -17.37 -21.76 13.86
N THR A 446 -18.39 -22.62 13.92
CA THR A 446 -19.58 -22.48 14.77
C THR A 446 -19.59 -23.37 16.01
N PHE A 447 -18.60 -24.27 16.17
CA PHE A 447 -18.56 -25.23 17.27
C PHE A 447 -17.61 -24.82 18.40
N SER A 448 -18.16 -24.45 19.56
CA SER A 448 -17.39 -24.38 20.81
C SER A 448 -16.88 -25.78 21.19
N THR A 449 -15.59 -25.93 21.47
CA THR A 449 -14.94 -27.19 21.89
C THR A 449 -15.41 -27.73 23.25
N VAL A 450 -16.39 -27.08 23.89
CA VAL A 450 -16.83 -27.37 25.26
C VAL A 450 -17.76 -28.58 25.37
N GLN A 451 -18.43 -29.03 24.30
CA GLN A 451 -19.44 -30.11 24.41
C GLN A 451 -18.91 -31.55 24.27
N VAL A 452 -17.59 -31.78 24.09
CA VAL A 452 -17.05 -33.14 23.93
C VAL A 452 -16.65 -33.82 25.26
N ARG A 453 -16.72 -33.12 26.40
CA ARG A 453 -16.33 -33.69 27.71
C ARG A 453 -17.45 -34.34 28.52
N GLU A 454 -18.72 -34.22 28.12
CA GLU A 454 -19.84 -34.89 28.79
C GLU A 454 -20.33 -36.13 28.03
N ALA A 455 -19.41 -37.05 27.75
CA ALA A 455 -19.76 -38.43 27.36
C ALA A 455 -18.79 -39.47 27.95
N VAL A 456 -18.12 -39.14 29.06
CA VAL A 456 -17.35 -40.10 29.85
C VAL A 456 -17.88 -40.11 31.27
N ASN A 457 -19.10 -40.61 31.45
CA ASN A 457 -19.53 -41.30 32.67
C ASN A 457 -20.87 -41.98 32.44
N GLY A 458 -20.83 -43.30 32.20
CA GLY A 458 -22.01 -44.15 32.30
C GLY A 458 -22.04 -45.35 31.34
N GLY A 459 -21.58 -46.50 31.83
CA GLY A 459 -22.20 -47.80 31.49
C GLY A 459 -21.76 -48.48 30.18
N SER A 460 -21.04 -49.58 30.36
CA SER A 460 -20.72 -50.63 29.41
C SER A 460 -21.84 -51.03 28.42
N LYS A 461 -21.50 -51.12 27.13
CA LYS A 461 -21.76 -52.27 26.25
C LYS A 461 -21.07 -52.12 24.90
N GLU A 462 -20.27 -53.13 24.54
CA GLU A 462 -19.74 -53.34 23.19
C GLU A 462 -20.88 -53.36 22.16
N ARG A 463 -20.69 -52.67 21.03
CA ARG A 463 -21.28 -53.01 19.73
C ARG A 463 -20.57 -52.27 18.60
N THR A 464 -19.71 -53.03 17.91
CA THR A 464 -19.49 -53.10 16.46
C THR A 464 -19.61 -51.82 15.63
N GLY A 465 -18.54 -51.56 14.86
CA GLY A 465 -18.35 -50.44 13.95
C GLY A 465 -19.61 -49.94 13.24
N LYS A 466 -19.84 -48.63 13.40
CA LYS A 466 -20.69 -47.85 12.52
C LYS A 466 -19.82 -46.84 11.81
N GLN A 467 -19.92 -46.86 10.49
CA GLN A 467 -19.37 -45.90 9.56
C GLN A 467 -19.55 -44.47 10.07
N TYR A 468 -18.54 -43.64 9.87
CA TYR A 468 -18.67 -42.18 9.93
C TYR A 468 -19.81 -41.78 9.00
N ALA A 469 -21.00 -41.58 9.57
CA ALA A 469 -22.13 -40.99 8.88
C ALA A 469 -21.81 -39.53 8.58
N ASP A 470 -22.13 -39.10 7.36
CA ASP A 470 -21.94 -37.77 6.80
C ASP A 470 -22.17 -36.64 7.82
N ILE A 471 -21.10 -35.96 8.21
CA ILE A 471 -21.19 -34.65 8.86
C ILE A 471 -21.71 -33.68 7.79
N PRO A 472 -22.81 -32.95 8.02
CA PRO A 472 -23.31 -31.98 7.04
C PRO A 472 -22.21 -30.94 6.77
N ALA A 473 -21.90 -30.73 5.49
CA ALA A 473 -20.87 -29.79 5.07
C ALA A 473 -21.23 -28.37 5.51
N GLU A 474 -20.46 -27.80 6.44
CA GLU A 474 -20.62 -26.41 6.86
C GLU A 474 -20.28 -25.44 5.71
N PRO A 475 -20.97 -24.30 5.64
CA PRO A 475 -20.65 -23.24 4.70
C PRO A 475 -19.35 -22.54 5.09
N PHE A 476 -18.60 -22.05 4.11
CA PHE A 476 -17.35 -21.35 4.34
C PHE A 476 -17.55 -20.08 5.19
N PHE A 477 -18.57 -19.28 4.89
CA PHE A 477 -19.03 -18.21 5.76
C PHE A 477 -20.24 -18.70 6.58
N SER A 478 -20.03 -18.83 7.89
CA SER A 478 -21.09 -19.16 8.84
C SER A 478 -21.95 -17.93 9.18
N GLY A 479 -23.06 -18.13 9.89
CA GLY A 479 -23.95 -17.02 10.30
C GLY A 479 -23.34 -16.03 11.30
N GLN A 480 -22.12 -16.28 11.78
CA GLN A 480 -21.42 -15.44 12.74
C GLN A 480 -20.54 -14.37 12.08
N VAL A 481 -20.52 -14.27 10.74
CA VAL A 481 -19.72 -13.29 10.00
C VAL A 481 -20.64 -12.31 9.29
N GLU A 482 -20.49 -11.02 9.60
CA GLU A 482 -21.28 -9.93 9.03
C GLU A 482 -20.40 -8.97 8.22
N PHE A 483 -20.83 -8.66 6.98
CA PHE A 483 -20.21 -7.64 6.14
C PHE A 483 -21.23 -6.53 5.83
N SER A 484 -20.81 -5.27 5.83
CA SER A 484 -21.71 -4.16 5.44
C SER A 484 -21.36 -3.54 4.07
N SER A 485 -20.10 -3.61 3.62
CA SER A 485 -19.61 -2.89 2.44
C SER A 485 -18.74 -3.76 1.49
N PHE A 486 -19.08 -5.03 1.33
CA PHE A 486 -18.20 -6.04 0.72
C PHE A 486 -18.35 -6.16 -0.79
N LEU A 487 -17.42 -5.56 -1.55
CA LEU A 487 -17.47 -5.41 -3.01
C LEU A 487 -16.81 -6.56 -3.78
N GLN A 488 -15.67 -7.08 -3.32
CA GLN A 488 -14.85 -8.04 -4.07
C GLN A 488 -14.45 -9.26 -3.23
N LEU A 489 -14.83 -10.45 -3.70
CA LEU A 489 -14.42 -11.75 -3.17
C LEU A 489 -13.65 -12.55 -4.22
N LYS A 490 -12.41 -12.95 -3.89
CA LYS A 490 -11.62 -13.87 -4.70
C LYS A 490 -11.24 -15.09 -3.88
N LEU A 491 -11.65 -16.26 -4.32
CA LEU A 491 -11.34 -17.54 -3.69
C LEU A 491 -10.62 -18.43 -4.71
N SER A 492 -9.42 -18.91 -4.37
CA SER A 492 -8.62 -19.72 -5.27
C SER A 492 -7.98 -20.88 -4.53
N LEU A 493 -8.11 -22.10 -5.04
CA LEU A 493 -7.49 -23.30 -4.46
C LEU A 493 -7.84 -23.51 -2.97
N VAL A 494 -9.07 -23.16 -2.58
CA VAL A 494 -9.60 -23.33 -1.21
C VAL A 494 -10.47 -24.59 -1.14
N ASN A 495 -10.34 -25.35 -0.06
CA ASN A 495 -11.02 -26.64 0.12
C ASN A 495 -12.37 -26.50 0.82
N MET A 496 -13.33 -25.86 0.15
CA MET A 496 -14.67 -25.63 0.66
C MET A 496 -15.72 -26.38 -0.18
N GLN A 497 -16.79 -26.84 0.47
CA GLN A 497 -17.90 -27.50 -0.23
C GLN A 497 -19.02 -26.52 -0.62
N GLN A 498 -19.18 -25.46 0.17
CA GLN A 498 -20.20 -24.42 0.03
C GLN A 498 -19.61 -23.09 0.51
N ILE A 499 -19.93 -21.97 -0.15
CA ILE A 499 -19.42 -20.65 0.27
C ILE A 499 -20.33 -20.02 1.32
N PHE A 500 -21.64 -20.06 1.09
CA PHE A 500 -22.64 -19.36 1.91
C PHE A 500 -23.64 -20.35 2.52
N ASN A 501 -24.24 -19.99 3.66
CA ASN A 501 -25.18 -20.84 4.41
C ASN A 501 -26.59 -20.87 3.78
N LYS A 502 -27.14 -22.07 3.57
CA LYS A 502 -28.48 -22.35 3.04
C LYS A 502 -29.62 -21.66 3.80
N GLN A 503 -29.52 -21.56 5.13
CA GLN A 503 -30.57 -20.99 5.99
C GLN A 503 -30.53 -19.47 6.14
N LEU A 504 -29.75 -18.75 5.32
CA LEU A 504 -29.71 -17.29 5.29
C LEU A 504 -30.99 -16.72 4.64
N SER A 505 -32.13 -17.04 5.24
CA SER A 505 -33.40 -16.37 4.98
C SER A 505 -33.37 -15.00 5.65
N ALA A 506 -33.60 -13.96 4.84
CA ALA A 506 -33.87 -12.57 5.22
C ALA A 506 -32.82 -11.74 6.00
N MET A 507 -31.75 -12.30 6.60
CA MET A 507 -30.90 -11.53 7.54
C MET A 507 -29.39 -11.43 7.25
N SER A 508 -28.87 -11.96 6.13
CA SER A 508 -27.43 -11.88 5.87
C SER A 508 -27.05 -10.77 4.90
N SER A 509 -26.42 -9.73 5.44
CA SER A 509 -25.78 -8.63 4.71
C SER A 509 -24.61 -9.08 3.83
N VAL A 510 -24.09 -10.31 4.03
CA VAL A 510 -22.91 -10.86 3.35
C VAL A 510 -23.05 -10.93 1.84
N ILE A 511 -24.23 -11.33 1.36
CA ILE A 511 -24.49 -11.56 -0.07
C ILE A 511 -24.96 -10.27 -0.76
N GLN A 512 -25.46 -9.30 0.00
CA GLN A 512 -26.11 -8.08 -0.50
C GLN A 512 -25.15 -7.07 -1.14
N SER A 513 -23.86 -7.13 -0.83
CA SER A 513 -22.89 -6.13 -1.25
C SER A 513 -21.92 -6.59 -2.35
N VAL A 514 -21.82 -7.90 -2.64
CA VAL A 514 -20.75 -8.44 -3.52
C VAL A 514 -20.98 -8.03 -4.97
N GLY A 515 -20.07 -7.22 -5.51
CA GLY A 515 -20.05 -6.81 -6.92
C GLY A 515 -19.17 -7.69 -7.82
N TYR A 516 -18.07 -8.21 -7.30
CA TYR A 516 -17.08 -8.97 -8.06
C TYR A 516 -16.76 -10.29 -7.35
N LEU A 517 -17.14 -11.42 -7.95
CA LEU A 517 -16.88 -12.75 -7.41
C LEU A 517 -16.05 -13.58 -8.39
N THR A 518 -14.86 -13.99 -7.95
CA THR A 518 -13.95 -14.86 -8.70
C THR A 518 -13.64 -16.12 -7.91
N VAL A 519 -13.90 -17.29 -8.50
CA VAL A 519 -13.58 -18.61 -7.92
C VAL A 519 -12.67 -19.37 -8.88
N PHE A 520 -11.51 -19.83 -8.42
CA PHE A 520 -10.54 -20.58 -9.25
C PHE A 520 -10.11 -21.87 -8.55
N GLY A 521 -10.15 -23.01 -9.24
CA GLY A 521 -9.53 -24.26 -8.74
C GLY A 521 -10.07 -24.78 -7.39
N CYS A 522 -11.28 -24.38 -6.99
CA CYS A 522 -11.91 -24.85 -5.75
C CYS A 522 -12.60 -26.20 -6.01
N ASP A 523 -11.80 -27.28 -6.06
CA ASP A 523 -12.22 -28.55 -6.65
C ASP A 523 -13.36 -29.26 -5.90
N ASN A 524 -13.57 -29.00 -4.61
CA ASN A 524 -14.65 -29.61 -3.81
C ASN A 524 -15.95 -28.79 -3.79
N LEU A 525 -15.96 -27.60 -4.39
CA LEU A 525 -17.14 -26.73 -4.45
C LEU A 525 -18.16 -27.32 -5.42
N LYS A 526 -19.36 -27.67 -4.91
CA LYS A 526 -20.41 -28.34 -5.70
C LYS A 526 -21.35 -27.35 -6.40
N TYR A 527 -21.65 -26.24 -5.73
CA TYR A 527 -22.46 -25.13 -6.21
C TYR A 527 -22.04 -23.83 -5.54
N LEU A 528 -22.45 -22.69 -6.10
CA LEU A 528 -22.07 -21.37 -5.62
C LEU A 528 -23.16 -20.72 -4.76
N PHE A 529 -24.41 -20.76 -5.24
CA PHE A 529 -25.55 -20.11 -4.61
C PHE A 529 -26.73 -21.06 -4.47
N THR A 530 -27.65 -20.71 -3.57
CA THR A 530 -28.99 -21.31 -3.50
C THR A 530 -30.03 -20.34 -4.09
N SER A 531 -31.20 -20.83 -4.50
CA SER A 531 -32.28 -19.99 -5.05
C SER A 531 -32.71 -18.88 -4.08
N SER A 532 -32.71 -19.16 -2.77
CA SER A 532 -33.01 -18.19 -1.71
C SER A 532 -32.02 -17.01 -1.63
N MET A 533 -30.77 -17.20 -2.06
CA MET A 533 -29.72 -16.17 -2.01
C MET A 533 -29.77 -15.20 -3.20
N ILE A 534 -30.39 -15.56 -4.32
CA ILE A 534 -30.32 -14.75 -5.54
C ILE A 534 -30.98 -13.38 -5.35
N LYS A 535 -32.04 -13.28 -4.54
CA LYS A 535 -32.69 -12.01 -4.18
C LYS A 535 -31.71 -11.01 -3.56
N SER A 536 -30.68 -11.52 -2.88
CA SER A 536 -29.63 -10.73 -2.26
C SER A 536 -28.48 -10.37 -3.22
N LEU A 537 -28.33 -11.02 -4.37
CA LEU A 537 -27.22 -10.78 -5.31
C LEU A 537 -27.41 -9.55 -6.23
N GLY A 538 -28.24 -8.59 -5.82
CA GLY A 538 -28.63 -7.44 -6.64
C GLY A 538 -27.45 -6.57 -7.11
N GLN A 539 -26.31 -6.59 -6.42
CA GLN A 539 -25.13 -5.79 -6.76
C GLN A 539 -24.08 -6.53 -7.61
N LEU A 540 -24.28 -7.82 -7.91
CA LEU A 540 -23.28 -8.63 -8.60
C LEU A 540 -23.08 -8.17 -10.05
N VAL A 541 -21.90 -7.64 -10.37
CA VAL A 541 -21.49 -7.14 -11.70
C VAL A 541 -20.64 -8.16 -12.46
N LEU A 542 -19.76 -8.89 -11.76
CA LEU A 542 -18.86 -9.87 -12.38
C LEU A 542 -18.88 -11.20 -11.63
N LEU A 543 -19.12 -12.28 -12.36
CA LEU A 543 -18.98 -13.65 -11.89
C LEU A 543 -17.99 -14.41 -12.78
N SER A 544 -16.90 -14.89 -12.20
CA SER A 544 -15.84 -15.62 -12.90
C SER A 544 -15.52 -16.93 -12.18
N ILE A 545 -15.75 -18.08 -12.80
CA ILE A 545 -15.47 -19.40 -12.23
C ILE A 545 -14.58 -20.17 -13.19
N HIS A 546 -13.43 -20.61 -12.68
CA HIS A 546 -12.42 -21.31 -13.48
C HIS A 546 -11.98 -22.60 -12.79
N ASN A 547 -11.81 -23.67 -13.57
CA ASN A 547 -11.14 -24.91 -13.17
C ASN A 547 -11.68 -25.58 -11.89
N CYS A 548 -12.98 -25.45 -11.57
CA CYS A 548 -13.60 -26.11 -10.40
C CYS A 548 -14.21 -27.47 -10.80
N LYS A 549 -13.52 -28.58 -10.47
CA LYS A 549 -13.82 -29.92 -11.04
C LYS A 549 -15.12 -30.58 -10.57
N MET A 550 -15.59 -30.33 -9.34
CA MET A 550 -16.81 -30.95 -8.80
C MET A 550 -18.08 -30.12 -8.99
N MET A 551 -17.97 -28.92 -9.58
CA MET A 551 -19.10 -28.02 -9.75
C MET A 551 -20.12 -28.63 -10.72
N LYS A 552 -21.35 -28.87 -10.23
CA LYS A 552 -22.44 -29.48 -11.01
C LYS A 552 -23.47 -28.46 -11.49
N GLU A 553 -23.75 -27.48 -10.64
CA GLU A 553 -24.72 -26.42 -10.83
C GLU A 553 -24.13 -25.14 -10.24
N ILE A 554 -24.33 -23.97 -10.86
CA ILE A 554 -23.89 -22.70 -10.25
C ILE A 554 -24.87 -22.32 -9.13
N ILE A 555 -26.16 -22.49 -9.38
CA ILE A 555 -27.24 -22.13 -8.47
C ILE A 555 -28.15 -23.35 -8.28
N VAL A 556 -28.30 -23.77 -7.03
CA VAL A 556 -29.15 -24.92 -6.65
C VAL A 556 -30.49 -24.43 -6.08
N THR A 557 -31.57 -25.11 -6.43
CA THR A 557 -32.92 -24.76 -5.97
C THR A 557 -33.26 -25.47 -4.66
N GLU A 558 -33.80 -24.73 -3.69
CA GLU A 558 -34.23 -25.23 -2.38
C GLU A 558 -35.77 -25.21 -2.25
N GLY A 559 -36.34 -26.25 -1.63
CA GLY A 559 -37.77 -26.30 -1.26
C GLY A 559 -38.72 -26.92 -2.29
N ILE A 560 -39.93 -27.27 -1.82
CA ILE A 560 -41.08 -27.64 -2.65
C ILE A 560 -41.75 -26.33 -3.03
N ALA A 561 -41.94 -26.10 -4.33
CA ALA A 561 -42.41 -24.83 -4.89
C ALA A 561 -43.72 -24.36 -4.27
N GLU A 562 -43.64 -23.33 -3.43
CA GLU A 562 -44.73 -22.40 -3.18
C GLU A 562 -44.17 -21.01 -3.50
N GLU A 563 -44.74 -20.39 -4.53
CA GLU A 563 -44.40 -19.10 -5.15
C GLU A 563 -43.32 -19.12 -6.25
N GLU A 564 -43.84 -19.06 -7.49
CA GLU A 564 -43.13 -18.91 -8.76
C GLU A 564 -42.53 -17.52 -8.96
N GLU A 565 -41.69 -17.03 -8.05
CA GLU A 565 -40.99 -15.76 -8.29
C GLU A 565 -39.80 -15.94 -9.24
N ILE A 566 -39.74 -15.10 -10.27
CA ILE A 566 -38.63 -15.02 -11.22
C ILE A 566 -37.40 -14.39 -10.53
N MET A 567 -36.26 -15.06 -10.62
CA MET A 567 -34.98 -14.65 -10.07
C MET A 567 -34.19 -13.85 -11.11
N PHE A 568 -33.73 -12.64 -10.75
CA PHE A 568 -33.01 -11.75 -11.66
C PHE A 568 -31.59 -11.40 -11.15
N LEU A 569 -30.56 -11.69 -11.94
CA LEU A 569 -29.21 -11.14 -11.77
C LEU A 569 -29.08 -9.85 -12.58
N ARG A 570 -29.80 -8.80 -12.14
CA ARG A 570 -30.05 -7.59 -12.95
C ARG A 570 -28.79 -6.82 -13.33
N ASN A 571 -27.81 -6.77 -12.44
CA ASN A 571 -26.60 -5.96 -12.63
C ASN A 571 -25.42 -6.76 -13.19
N LEU A 572 -25.59 -8.06 -13.48
CA LEU A 572 -24.48 -8.90 -13.95
C LEU A 572 -24.08 -8.50 -15.36
N GLU A 573 -22.91 -7.86 -15.50
CA GLU A 573 -22.33 -7.43 -16.77
C GLU A 573 -21.42 -8.48 -17.39
N THR A 574 -20.70 -9.23 -16.56
CA THR A 574 -19.70 -10.22 -17.00
C THR A 574 -19.90 -11.58 -16.33
N LEU A 575 -20.09 -12.62 -17.14
CA LEU A 575 -20.12 -14.01 -16.71
C LEU A 575 -19.04 -14.82 -17.43
N ARG A 576 -18.14 -15.45 -16.69
CA ARG A 576 -17.11 -16.34 -17.25
C ARG A 576 -17.12 -17.67 -16.53
N LEU A 577 -17.30 -18.75 -17.28
CA LEU A 577 -17.22 -20.12 -16.81
C LEU A 577 -16.20 -20.87 -17.67
N GLU A 578 -15.12 -21.34 -17.06
CA GLU A 578 -14.05 -22.03 -17.77
C GLU A 578 -13.61 -23.29 -17.05
N GLY A 579 -13.40 -24.39 -17.78
CA GLY A 579 -12.80 -25.60 -17.21
C GLY A 579 -13.65 -26.25 -16.13
N LEU A 580 -14.96 -26.33 -16.35
CA LEU A 580 -15.93 -26.92 -15.42
C LEU A 580 -16.46 -28.26 -15.99
N PRO A 581 -15.74 -29.38 -15.78
CA PRO A 581 -16.04 -30.65 -16.45
C PRO A 581 -17.34 -31.31 -16.02
N LYS A 582 -17.84 -31.01 -14.82
CA LYS A 582 -19.08 -31.60 -14.26
C LYS A 582 -20.30 -30.69 -14.32
N LEU A 583 -20.15 -29.47 -14.86
CA LEU A 583 -21.23 -28.49 -14.89
C LEU A 583 -22.31 -28.94 -15.88
N THR A 584 -23.53 -29.18 -15.41
CA THR A 584 -24.65 -29.63 -16.25
C THR A 584 -25.62 -28.52 -16.64
N ARG A 585 -25.76 -27.50 -15.76
CA ARG A 585 -26.65 -26.35 -15.92
C ARG A 585 -26.22 -25.18 -15.05
N PHE A 586 -26.67 -23.97 -15.39
CA PHE A 586 -26.45 -22.79 -14.55
C PHE A 586 -27.39 -22.79 -13.33
N CYS A 587 -28.70 -22.99 -13.55
CA CYS A 587 -29.72 -23.09 -12.48
C CYS A 587 -30.96 -23.91 -12.88
N HIS A 588 -31.80 -24.30 -11.91
CA HIS A 588 -33.08 -25.02 -12.12
C HIS A 588 -34.30 -24.10 -11.88
N ARG A 589 -35.17 -23.94 -12.89
CA ARG A 589 -36.35 -23.03 -12.93
C ARG A 589 -36.00 -21.54 -12.67
N ASN A 590 -36.89 -20.64 -13.09
CA ASN A 590 -36.99 -19.22 -12.70
C ASN A 590 -35.77 -18.26 -12.80
N CYS A 591 -34.60 -18.61 -13.33
CA CYS A 591 -33.61 -17.58 -13.73
C CYS A 591 -33.93 -17.12 -15.16
N SER A 592 -34.79 -16.11 -15.34
CA SER A 592 -35.34 -15.83 -16.68
C SER A 592 -34.46 -14.88 -17.51
N GLU A 593 -33.77 -13.91 -16.90
CA GLU A 593 -33.15 -12.79 -17.66
C GLU A 593 -31.87 -12.23 -17.02
N PHE A 594 -30.89 -11.93 -17.87
CA PHE A 594 -29.63 -11.24 -17.54
C PHE A 594 -29.58 -9.89 -18.29
N PRO A 595 -30.38 -8.89 -17.88
CA PRO A 595 -30.62 -7.69 -18.69
C PRO A 595 -29.36 -6.84 -18.93
N SER A 596 -28.38 -6.88 -18.04
CA SER A 596 -27.14 -6.09 -18.14
C SER A 596 -25.94 -6.87 -18.68
N LEU A 597 -26.11 -8.15 -19.05
CA LEU A 597 -24.98 -9.01 -19.42
C LEU A 597 -24.40 -8.59 -20.77
N THR A 598 -23.17 -8.07 -20.75
CA THR A 598 -22.43 -7.63 -21.94
C THR A 598 -21.34 -8.61 -22.36
N LYS A 599 -20.84 -9.43 -21.42
CA LYS A 599 -19.72 -10.35 -21.64
C LYS A 599 -20.06 -11.74 -21.10
N LEU A 600 -20.14 -12.73 -21.98
CA LEU A 600 -20.31 -14.13 -21.64
C LEU A 600 -19.16 -14.96 -22.21
N ALA A 601 -18.45 -15.71 -21.37
CA ALA A 601 -17.45 -16.68 -21.81
C ALA A 601 -17.75 -18.05 -21.21
N LEU A 602 -17.92 -19.06 -22.07
CA LEU A 602 -18.13 -20.45 -21.70
C LEU A 602 -17.07 -21.30 -22.39
N LEU A 603 -16.06 -21.74 -21.64
CA LEU A 603 -14.90 -22.45 -22.18
C LEU A 603 -14.72 -23.79 -21.46
N LYS A 604 -14.46 -24.87 -22.19
CA LYS A 604 -14.14 -26.19 -21.58
C LYS A 604 -15.18 -26.67 -20.54
N CYS A 605 -16.47 -26.54 -20.85
CA CYS A 605 -17.60 -27.01 -20.02
C CYS A 605 -18.42 -28.10 -20.77
N PRO A 606 -17.88 -29.33 -20.92
CA PRO A 606 -18.39 -30.33 -21.87
C PRO A 606 -19.76 -30.92 -21.54
N LEU A 607 -20.19 -30.89 -20.27
CA LEU A 607 -21.48 -31.46 -19.83
C LEU A 607 -22.61 -30.42 -19.74
N LEU A 608 -22.36 -29.17 -20.14
CA LEU A 608 -23.35 -28.09 -20.04
C LEU A 608 -24.41 -28.25 -21.14
N GLU A 609 -25.42 -29.07 -20.88
CA GLU A 609 -26.49 -29.41 -21.83
C GLU A 609 -27.52 -28.29 -22.00
N THR A 610 -27.86 -27.60 -20.91
CA THR A 610 -28.81 -26.49 -20.90
C THR A 610 -28.31 -25.39 -19.97
N PHE A 611 -28.38 -24.13 -20.39
CA PHE A 611 -28.02 -23.03 -19.51
C PHE A 611 -29.05 -22.89 -18.38
N ILE A 612 -30.34 -22.92 -18.71
CA ILE A 612 -31.47 -22.94 -17.77
C ILE A 612 -32.41 -24.08 -18.21
N SER A 613 -32.89 -24.89 -17.27
CA SER A 613 -33.74 -26.05 -17.57
C SER A 613 -35.19 -25.79 -17.17
N SER A 614 -36.12 -25.83 -18.12
CA SER A 614 -37.57 -25.85 -17.89
C SER A 614 -38.17 -27.21 -18.26
N PRO A 615 -39.14 -27.75 -17.52
CA PRO A 615 -39.96 -28.85 -18.00
C PRO A 615 -41.03 -28.26 -18.93
N THR A 616 -40.87 -28.43 -20.23
CA THR A 616 -41.89 -28.04 -21.22
C THR A 616 -43.18 -28.85 -21.01
N ILE A 617 -44.25 -28.18 -20.60
CA ILE A 617 -45.61 -28.54 -21.02
C ILE A 617 -46.28 -27.26 -21.53
N GLY A 618 -46.43 -27.15 -22.85
CA GLY A 618 -47.55 -26.44 -23.47
C GLY A 618 -47.44 -24.95 -23.80
N ASP A 619 -46.50 -24.17 -23.26
CA ASP A 619 -46.48 -22.71 -23.54
C ASP A 619 -45.32 -22.25 -24.43
N THR A 620 -45.69 -21.63 -25.56
CA THR A 620 -44.78 -21.18 -26.62
C THR A 620 -44.30 -19.72 -26.43
N SER A 621 -44.42 -19.17 -25.22
CA SER A 621 -44.09 -17.77 -24.93
C SER A 621 -42.71 -17.52 -24.31
N HIS A 622 -41.93 -18.56 -23.96
CA HIS A 622 -40.56 -18.42 -23.43
C HIS A 622 -39.52 -19.08 -24.35
N VAL A 623 -39.30 -18.48 -25.52
CA VAL A 623 -38.39 -18.97 -26.56
C VAL A 623 -36.95 -18.45 -26.39
N THR A 624 -36.67 -17.57 -25.43
CA THR A 624 -35.38 -16.86 -25.29
C THR A 624 -34.21 -17.74 -24.81
N THR A 625 -34.45 -18.82 -24.06
CA THR A 625 -33.40 -19.63 -23.41
C THR A 625 -32.73 -20.67 -24.32
N LYS A 626 -33.38 -21.05 -25.42
CA LYS A 626 -32.80 -22.00 -26.40
C LYS A 626 -31.76 -21.36 -27.34
N TYR A 627 -31.78 -20.03 -27.49
CA TYR A 627 -30.90 -19.32 -28.43
C TYR A 627 -29.55 -18.87 -27.86
N LEU A 628 -29.42 -18.74 -26.53
CA LEU A 628 -28.13 -18.38 -25.91
C LEU A 628 -27.06 -19.48 -26.06
N LEU A 629 -27.44 -20.76 -26.01
CA LEU A 629 -26.50 -21.86 -26.28
C LEU A 629 -26.07 -21.91 -27.76
N ALA A 630 -26.98 -21.61 -28.69
CA ALA A 630 -26.70 -21.66 -30.12
C ALA A 630 -25.73 -20.56 -30.58
N PHE A 631 -25.75 -19.38 -29.93
CA PHE A 631 -24.82 -18.29 -30.23
C PHE A 631 -23.42 -18.52 -29.64
N CYS A 632 -23.31 -19.17 -28.47
CA CYS A 632 -22.02 -19.48 -27.85
C CYS A 632 -21.26 -20.64 -28.51
N LEU A 633 -21.96 -21.60 -29.13
CA LEU A 633 -21.33 -22.74 -29.82
C LEU A 633 -20.74 -22.39 -31.21
N GLN A 634 -20.95 -21.17 -31.72
CA GLN A 634 -20.34 -20.69 -32.97
C GLN A 634 -18.99 -19.97 -32.78
N LEU A 635 -18.49 -19.82 -31.55
CA LEU A 635 -17.22 -19.14 -31.23
C LEU A 635 -16.22 -19.99 -30.43
N CYS A 636 -16.39 -21.33 -30.42
CA CYS A 636 -15.39 -22.27 -29.90
C CYS A 636 -14.32 -22.59 -30.95
#